data_AF-A0A8H6BUI9-F1
#
_entry.id   AF-A0A8H6BUI9-F1
#
_cell.length_a   1.000
_cell.length_b   1.000
_cell.length_c   1.000
_cell.angle_alpha   90.00
_cell.angle_beta   90.00
_cell.angle_gamma   90.00
#
_symmetry.space_group_name_H-M   'P 1'
#
loop_
_entity.id
_entity.type
_entity.pdbx_description
1 polymer ?
#
loop_
_entity_poly.entity_id
_entity_poly.type
_entity_poly.pdbx_seq_one_letter_code
_entity_poly.pdbx_strand_id
1 'polypeptide(L)'
;MTRAIVESIKKRFHELDPCTNSNYSNYTNLRAPLRIPINPNESEIEVEISFTTTDKCTAIQFIQGDTGPYVFSQCEAIHARSLFPCFDTPAVKSPYKFTGHSPAVVTMSGRAQPTDEPNTYHFDQPIPIPSYLVSITSGNLLKAPIGPRSDVYSEEPSLKKCQWEFEKDMENFIQIAEKIVFEYEWSRFDSLVLPSSFPYGGMEIPNMTQLTPTLISGDRTQTKVMAHELAHSWSGNLVTNSSWEHFWLNEGWTVYLERRIIGAIAAAEAKEEGRKDAEKYGEQVRHFNMINGWNELADTCETFDKRYTKLVLDLENGDPDDSFSRIPYEKGFFFLYHLETKLGGIKEFDPFIKYYFNKFKYQSLNTAQFVDTLYEFYEPKGKAEILDNIDWETWLFVSGLPEKPEFDVTLANQVYALVDKWVAYVKNGGELPGDETADFEGEQDMLFLETLTEKFKTLDVKPEIIRLFPEIYPKYGASKNGEIISRWNELLISYVFIKVLSWFQLNHGNLSVLIHPQTGDDVKDHTSSALWLGEKLPLLLNVFGEPDGKIPEFGVARGKGFHSKTLTITKQPFKDAIVNVSTTANVS
;
A
#
# COMPACT_ATOMS: atom_id res chain seq x y z
N MET A 1 29.25 25.51 -1.13
CA MET A 1 28.20 26.33 -1.78
C MET A 1 26.85 25.94 -1.16
N THR A 2 26.79 25.77 0.16
CA THR A 2 26.37 24.46 0.71
C THR A 2 25.00 24.44 1.41
N ARG A 3 24.18 25.48 1.26
CA ARG A 3 22.79 25.48 1.78
C ARG A 3 21.74 26.04 0.82
N ALA A 4 22.13 26.35 -0.42
CA ALA A 4 21.20 26.90 -1.39
C ALA A 4 20.04 25.94 -1.72
N ILE A 5 20.29 24.62 -1.73
CA ILE A 5 19.26 23.61 -1.98
C ILE A 5 18.26 23.50 -0.83
N VAL A 6 18.74 23.49 0.42
CA VAL A 6 17.88 23.46 1.60
C VAL A 6 16.97 24.68 1.61
N GLU A 7 17.52 25.87 1.38
CA GLU A 7 16.73 27.10 1.29
C GLU A 7 15.76 27.09 0.10
N SER A 8 16.13 26.44 -1.01
CA SER A 8 15.23 26.23 -2.15
C SER A 8 14.05 25.33 -1.79
N ILE A 9 14.30 24.21 -1.10
CA ILE A 9 13.25 23.30 -0.61
C ILE A 9 12.36 24.04 0.39
N LYS A 10 12.93 24.74 1.38
CA LYS A 10 12.19 25.53 2.37
C LYS A 10 11.28 26.59 1.74
N LYS A 11 11.69 27.21 0.63
CA LYS A 11 10.86 28.21 -0.08
C LYS A 11 9.68 27.62 -0.85
N ARG A 12 9.72 26.32 -1.18
CA ARG A 12 8.65 25.65 -1.93
C ARG A 12 7.48 25.23 -1.04
N PHE A 13 7.73 25.09 0.26
CA PHE A 13 6.72 24.68 1.21
C PHE A 13 6.46 25.83 2.18
N HIS A 14 5.19 26.13 2.42
CA HIS A 14 4.85 26.98 3.55
C HIS A 14 5.27 26.26 4.83
N GLU A 15 5.97 26.94 5.74
CA GLU A 15 6.13 26.43 7.11
C GLU A 15 4.73 26.25 7.68
N LEU A 16 4.31 24.98 7.79
CA LEU A 16 2.98 24.64 8.27
C LEU A 16 2.90 25.04 9.73
N ASP A 17 1.96 25.92 10.05
CA ASP A 17 1.48 26.03 11.42
C ASP A 17 0.55 24.83 11.66
N PRO A 18 0.95 23.83 12.48
CA PRO A 18 0.15 22.63 12.71
C PRO A 18 -1.23 22.95 13.33
N CYS A 19 -1.38 24.13 13.94
CA CYS A 19 -2.60 24.58 14.60
C CYS A 19 -3.50 25.44 13.70
N THR A 20 -2.93 26.20 12.74
CA THR A 20 -3.72 27.16 11.94
C THR A 20 -3.72 26.95 10.43
N ASN A 21 -2.66 26.34 9.87
CA ASN A 21 -2.44 26.24 8.43
C ASN A 21 -1.76 24.90 8.08
N SER A 22 -2.46 23.78 8.24
CA SER A 22 -2.12 22.62 7.40
C SER A 22 -2.46 22.98 5.95
N ASN A 23 -1.67 22.57 4.95
CA ASN A 23 -1.96 22.84 3.52
C ASN A 23 -3.33 22.32 3.07
N TYR A 24 -3.92 21.45 3.87
CA TYR A 24 -5.29 20.97 3.69
C TYR A 24 -6.33 22.01 4.08
N SER A 25 -5.97 23.13 4.75
CA SER A 25 -6.84 24.10 5.44
C SER A 25 -8.03 24.61 4.60
N ASN A 26 -7.84 24.62 3.27
CA ASN A 26 -8.78 25.10 2.28
C ASN A 26 -9.50 23.98 1.48
N TYR A 27 -9.22 22.69 1.74
CA TYR A 27 -9.94 21.57 1.12
C TYR A 27 -11.38 21.46 1.65
N THR A 28 -12.38 21.82 0.85
CA THR A 28 -13.76 22.11 1.32
C THR A 28 -14.64 20.89 1.57
N ASN A 29 -14.29 19.70 1.06
CA ASN A 29 -15.23 18.57 1.01
C ASN A 29 -15.34 17.76 2.30
N LEU A 30 -14.44 17.95 3.28
CA LEU A 30 -14.39 17.16 4.54
C LEU A 30 -14.31 18.02 5.82
N ARG A 31 -14.81 19.27 5.83
CA ARG A 31 -14.56 20.22 6.93
C ARG A 31 -15.80 20.71 7.68
N ALA A 32 -15.70 20.67 9.01
CA ALA A 32 -16.44 21.52 9.94
C ALA A 32 -15.49 21.92 11.11
N PRO A 33 -14.71 23.01 10.99
CA PRO A 33 -13.73 23.37 12.01
C PRO A 33 -14.42 23.66 13.35
N LEU A 34 -14.03 22.92 14.38
CA LEU A 34 -14.50 23.14 15.75
C LEU A 34 -13.74 24.34 16.34
N ARG A 35 -14.48 25.39 16.72
CA ARG A 35 -13.91 26.60 17.33
C ARG A 35 -14.30 26.65 18.79
N ILE A 36 -13.30 26.59 19.67
CA ILE A 36 -13.46 26.69 21.12
C ILE A 36 -12.83 28.02 21.56
N PRO A 37 -13.58 28.95 22.18
CA PRO A 37 -13.00 30.18 22.70
C PRO A 37 -12.09 29.86 23.90
N ILE A 38 -10.85 30.34 23.87
CA ILE A 38 -9.87 30.13 24.94
C ILE A 38 -9.44 31.48 25.53
N ASN A 39 -9.07 31.48 26.81
CA ASN A 39 -8.51 32.66 27.47
C ASN A 39 -7.05 32.84 27.04
N PRO A 40 -6.67 33.95 26.38
CA PRO A 40 -5.32 34.11 25.82
C PRO A 40 -4.20 34.20 26.87
N ASN A 41 -4.54 34.29 28.16
CA ASN A 41 -3.57 34.34 29.25
C ASN A 41 -3.22 32.97 29.83
N GLU A 42 -3.88 31.89 29.37
CA GLU A 42 -3.60 30.52 29.82
C GLU A 42 -2.56 29.86 28.91
N SER A 43 -1.49 29.33 29.49
CA SER A 43 -0.44 28.60 28.77
C SER A 43 -0.74 27.11 28.58
N GLU A 44 -1.64 26.57 29.41
CA GLU A 44 -2.14 25.20 29.35
C GLU A 44 -3.64 25.22 29.59
N ILE A 45 -4.38 24.45 28.80
CA ILE A 45 -5.83 24.32 28.91
C ILE A 45 -6.22 22.84 28.88
N GLU A 46 -7.18 22.47 29.70
CA GLU A 46 -7.82 21.15 29.63
C GLU A 46 -9.14 21.28 28.86
N VAL A 47 -9.31 20.48 27.81
CA VAL A 47 -10.47 20.53 26.93
C VAL A 47 -11.14 19.16 26.91
N GLU A 48 -12.37 19.09 27.42
CA GLU A 48 -13.21 17.91 27.33
C GLU A 48 -14.26 18.10 26.24
N ILE A 49 -14.35 17.13 25.32
CA ILE A 49 -15.30 17.18 24.20
C ILE A 49 -16.11 15.89 24.20
N SER A 50 -17.41 16.00 24.50
CA SER A 50 -18.34 14.89 24.29
C SER A 50 -18.83 14.89 22.83
N PHE A 51 -18.68 13.77 22.14
CA PHE A 51 -19.08 13.61 20.74
C PHE A 51 -19.65 12.21 20.47
N THR A 52 -20.19 12.03 19.28
CA THR A 52 -20.61 10.73 18.75
C THR A 52 -20.35 10.75 17.25
N THR A 53 -19.83 9.65 16.70
CA THR A 53 -19.66 9.52 15.25
C THR A 53 -21.02 9.51 14.55
N THR A 54 -21.03 9.84 13.26
CA THR A 54 -22.26 9.86 12.45
C THR A 54 -22.33 8.65 11.52
N ASP A 55 -23.48 8.46 10.86
CA ASP A 55 -23.65 7.49 9.77
C ASP A 55 -22.78 7.78 8.54
N LYS A 56 -22.15 8.96 8.47
CA LYS A 56 -21.20 9.39 7.44
C LYS A 56 -19.74 9.34 7.91
N CYS A 57 -19.46 8.65 9.01
CA CYS A 57 -18.09 8.50 9.48
C CYS A 57 -17.23 7.83 8.41
N THR A 58 -16.12 8.46 8.02
CA THR A 58 -15.20 7.91 7.02
C THR A 58 -14.10 7.05 7.63
N ALA A 59 -13.96 7.06 8.96
CA ALA A 59 -12.85 6.43 9.67
C ALA A 59 -13.12 5.01 10.13
N ILE A 60 -14.37 4.53 10.11
CA ILE A 60 -14.77 3.24 10.68
C ILE A 60 -15.59 2.44 9.69
N GLN A 61 -15.34 1.14 9.65
CA GLN A 61 -16.14 0.20 8.89
C GLN A 61 -16.84 -0.77 9.84
N PHE A 62 -18.18 -0.82 9.76
CA PHE A 62 -18.97 -1.86 10.41
C PHE A 62 -19.29 -2.95 9.40
N ILE A 63 -18.95 -4.20 9.75
CA ILE A 63 -19.17 -5.34 8.87
C ILE A 63 -19.67 -6.56 9.67
N GLN A 64 -20.11 -7.56 8.92
CA GLN A 64 -20.29 -8.91 9.45
C GLN A 64 -18.99 -9.70 9.23
N GLY A 65 -18.27 -9.97 10.31
CA GLY A 65 -17.13 -10.89 10.30
C GLY A 65 -17.58 -12.36 10.24
N ASP A 66 -16.61 -13.26 10.21
CA ASP A 66 -16.85 -14.71 10.08
C ASP A 66 -17.61 -15.28 11.27
N THR A 67 -17.43 -14.69 12.45
CA THR A 67 -17.97 -15.20 13.71
C THR A 67 -18.90 -14.21 14.42
N GLY A 68 -19.13 -13.02 13.87
CA GLY A 68 -20.02 -12.03 14.46
C GLY A 68 -19.86 -10.61 13.90
N PRO A 69 -20.59 -9.63 14.48
CA PRO A 69 -20.38 -8.22 14.17
C PRO A 69 -18.92 -7.81 14.42
N TYR A 70 -18.39 -7.00 13.51
CA TYR A 70 -17.01 -6.54 13.57
C TYR A 70 -16.97 -5.05 13.22
N VAL A 71 -16.10 -4.30 13.91
CA VAL A 71 -15.78 -2.92 13.57
C VAL A 71 -14.28 -2.72 13.62
N PHE A 72 -13.72 -2.04 12.63
CA PHE A 72 -12.34 -1.55 12.68
C PHE A 72 -12.28 -0.14 12.13
N SER A 73 -11.26 0.61 12.57
CA SER A 73 -10.98 1.95 12.06
C SER A 73 -9.78 1.97 11.12
N GLN A 74 -9.80 2.91 10.18
CA GLN A 74 -8.69 3.32 9.34
C GLN A 74 -8.63 4.85 9.35
N CYS A 75 -7.54 5.42 9.85
CA CYS A 75 -7.43 6.87 10.06
C CYS A 75 -6.51 7.58 9.08
N GLU A 76 -5.57 6.88 8.46
CA GLU A 76 -4.69 7.45 7.43
C GLU A 76 -5.46 7.71 6.14
N ALA A 77 -5.31 8.87 5.48
CA ALA A 77 -4.41 9.99 5.84
C ALA A 77 -5.03 11.00 6.83
N ILE A 78 -6.31 11.32 6.65
CA ILE A 78 -6.96 12.45 7.35
C ILE A 78 -8.36 12.09 7.86
N HIS A 79 -8.56 10.82 8.21
CA HIS A 79 -9.85 10.34 8.69
C HIS A 79 -9.95 10.33 10.23
N ALA A 80 -8.87 10.52 10.99
CA ALA A 80 -8.95 10.60 12.45
C ALA A 80 -9.92 11.70 12.92
N ARG A 81 -10.01 12.82 12.18
CA ARG A 81 -11.02 13.88 12.41
C ARG A 81 -12.48 13.42 12.32
N SER A 82 -12.74 12.33 11.60
CA SER A 82 -14.07 11.71 11.49
C SER A 82 -14.31 10.68 12.60
N LEU A 83 -13.26 10.22 13.28
CA LEU A 83 -13.34 9.35 14.45
C LEU A 83 -13.52 10.16 15.74
N PHE A 84 -12.72 11.21 15.94
CA PHE A 84 -12.78 12.11 17.10
C PHE A 84 -12.23 13.52 16.78
N PRO A 85 -12.69 14.58 17.47
CA PRO A 85 -12.13 15.93 17.30
C PRO A 85 -10.67 15.98 17.73
N CYS A 86 -9.77 16.32 16.80
CA CYS A 86 -8.33 16.36 17.04
C CYS A 86 -7.60 17.35 16.13
N PHE A 87 -6.31 17.59 16.44
CA PHE A 87 -5.38 18.22 15.52
C PHE A 87 -4.94 17.19 14.48
N ASP A 88 -5.74 17.03 13.43
CA ASP A 88 -5.58 15.94 12.48
C ASP A 88 -4.52 16.22 11.41
N THR A 89 -3.26 16.20 11.86
CA THR A 89 -2.04 16.39 11.07
C THR A 89 -0.92 15.53 11.65
N PRO A 90 -0.07 14.92 10.81
CA PRO A 90 1.03 14.11 11.30
C PRO A 90 2.14 14.94 11.98
N ALA A 91 2.10 16.28 11.88
CA ALA A 91 2.98 17.19 12.62
C ALA A 91 2.74 17.19 14.14
N VAL A 92 1.54 16.82 14.60
CA VAL A 92 1.18 16.80 16.02
C VAL A 92 1.20 15.36 16.51
N LYS A 93 2.00 15.09 17.55
CA LYS A 93 2.08 13.77 18.19
C LYS A 93 1.70 13.91 19.67
N SER A 94 0.91 12.96 20.18
CA SER A 94 0.48 12.93 21.58
C SER A 94 0.59 11.51 22.14
N PRO A 95 0.93 11.32 23.43
CA PRO A 95 0.58 10.08 24.11
C PRO A 95 -0.94 9.97 24.23
N TYR A 96 -1.46 8.75 24.33
CA TYR A 96 -2.89 8.49 24.46
C TYR A 96 -3.18 7.49 25.57
N LYS A 97 -4.33 7.66 26.21
CA LYS A 97 -4.97 6.65 27.04
C LYS A 97 -6.34 6.37 26.48
N PHE A 98 -6.65 5.10 26.27
CA PHE A 98 -7.91 4.68 25.69
C PHE A 98 -8.68 3.80 26.66
N THR A 99 -9.99 4.02 26.71
CA THR A 99 -10.95 3.14 27.39
C THR A 99 -12.04 2.77 26.39
N GLY A 100 -12.10 1.49 26.02
CA GLY A 100 -13.12 0.93 25.16
C GLY A 100 -14.16 0.17 25.97
N HIS A 101 -15.44 0.36 25.64
CA HIS A 101 -16.54 -0.44 26.18
C HIS A 101 -17.19 -1.22 25.04
N SER A 102 -17.16 -2.54 25.10
CA SER A 102 -17.73 -3.41 24.05
C SER A 102 -18.11 -4.77 24.62
N PRO A 103 -19.21 -5.39 24.16
CA PRO A 103 -19.51 -6.78 24.48
C PRO A 103 -18.56 -7.78 23.81
N ALA A 104 -17.71 -7.33 22.87
CA ALA A 104 -16.71 -8.12 22.17
C ALA A 104 -15.29 -7.62 22.51
N VAL A 105 -14.27 -8.40 22.15
CA VAL A 105 -12.87 -8.06 22.42
C VAL A 105 -12.49 -6.80 21.65
N VAL A 106 -11.89 -5.83 22.34
CA VAL A 106 -11.35 -4.60 21.76
C VAL A 106 -9.84 -4.69 21.63
N THR A 107 -9.29 -4.18 20.52
CA THR A 107 -7.87 -3.83 20.39
C THR A 107 -7.75 -2.37 19.96
N MET A 108 -6.68 -1.69 20.40
CA MET A 108 -6.43 -0.28 20.10
C MET A 108 -4.93 -0.07 19.88
N SER A 109 -4.56 1.12 19.38
CA SER A 109 -3.18 1.56 19.13
C SER A 109 -2.37 1.82 20.42
N GLY A 110 -2.22 0.82 21.29
CA GLY A 110 -1.55 0.95 22.57
C GLY A 110 -1.36 -0.35 23.35
N ARG A 111 -0.72 -0.26 24.50
CA ARG A 111 -0.41 -1.40 25.38
C ARG A 111 -1.62 -1.72 26.25
N ALA A 112 -2.16 -2.93 26.11
CA ALA A 112 -3.28 -3.40 26.94
C ALA A 112 -2.92 -3.34 28.43
N GLN A 113 -3.82 -2.78 29.24
CA GLN A 113 -3.71 -2.72 30.69
C GLN A 113 -4.69 -3.71 31.33
N PRO A 114 -4.32 -4.36 32.44
CA PRO A 114 -5.23 -5.26 33.15
C PRO A 114 -6.45 -4.52 33.69
N THR A 115 -7.60 -5.17 33.65
CA THR A 115 -8.85 -4.67 34.23
C THR A 115 -9.73 -5.83 34.65
N ASP A 116 -10.43 -5.65 35.77
CA ASP A 116 -11.43 -6.60 36.27
C ASP A 116 -12.86 -6.19 35.87
N GLU A 117 -13.02 -5.03 35.21
CA GLU A 117 -14.32 -4.51 34.79
C GLU A 117 -14.81 -5.25 33.54
N PRO A 118 -15.98 -5.93 33.61
CA PRO A 118 -16.52 -6.66 32.46
C PRO A 118 -16.76 -5.72 31.27
N ASN A 119 -16.49 -6.21 30.05
CA ASN A 119 -16.71 -5.47 28.80
C ASN A 119 -15.98 -4.12 28.70
N THR A 120 -14.96 -3.91 29.52
CA THR A 120 -14.15 -2.69 29.56
C THR A 120 -12.71 -3.04 29.24
N TYR A 121 -12.07 -2.23 28.41
CA TYR A 121 -10.71 -2.48 27.93
C TYR A 121 -9.91 -1.19 28.06
N HIS A 122 -8.75 -1.26 28.72
CA HIS A 122 -7.86 -0.11 28.90
C HIS A 122 -6.57 -0.30 28.10
N PHE A 123 -6.12 0.77 27.45
CA PHE A 123 -4.87 0.81 26.71
C PHE A 123 -4.09 2.08 27.04
N ASP A 124 -2.77 1.95 27.15
CA ASP A 124 -1.84 3.06 27.35
C ASP A 124 -0.85 3.13 26.19
N GLN A 125 -0.77 4.28 25.54
CA GLN A 125 0.20 4.59 24.50
C GLN A 125 1.09 5.73 24.99
N PRO A 126 2.18 5.43 25.74
CA PRO A 126 3.03 6.44 26.32
C PRO A 126 3.99 7.07 25.31
N ILE A 127 4.26 6.41 24.18
CA ILE A 127 5.07 6.96 23.10
C ILE A 127 4.17 7.89 22.26
N PRO A 128 4.53 9.16 22.03
CA PRO A 128 3.69 10.07 21.27
C PRO A 128 3.48 9.61 19.82
N ILE A 129 2.22 9.53 19.39
CA ILE A 129 1.82 9.15 18.03
C ILE A 129 0.95 10.24 17.38
N PRO A 130 0.99 10.40 16.05
CA PRO A 130 0.07 11.25 15.30
C PRO A 130 -1.35 10.67 15.30
N SER A 131 -2.35 11.53 15.04
CA SER A 131 -3.77 11.16 15.03
C SER A 131 -4.10 10.02 14.06
N TYR A 132 -3.42 9.95 12.92
CA TYR A 132 -3.67 8.93 11.89
C TYR A 132 -3.32 7.49 12.34
N LEU A 133 -2.49 7.34 13.38
CA LEU A 133 -2.15 6.04 13.97
C LEU A 133 -3.09 5.62 15.11
N VAL A 134 -4.06 6.46 15.48
CA VAL A 134 -5.09 6.06 16.43
C VAL A 134 -5.99 5.04 15.78
N SER A 135 -6.17 3.90 16.45
CA SER A 135 -7.00 2.82 15.94
C SER A 135 -7.86 2.19 17.03
N ILE A 136 -9.05 1.75 16.64
CA ILE A 136 -9.98 0.94 17.42
C ILE A 136 -10.52 -0.19 16.55
N THR A 137 -10.43 -1.41 17.08
CA THR A 137 -11.06 -2.59 16.49
C THR A 137 -11.82 -3.35 17.56
N SER A 138 -12.99 -3.88 17.23
CA SER A 138 -13.78 -4.75 18.11
C SER A 138 -14.41 -5.90 17.33
N GLY A 139 -14.28 -7.11 17.86
CA GLY A 139 -14.84 -8.32 17.27
C GLY A 139 -14.63 -9.56 18.14
N ASN A 140 -15.02 -10.73 17.64
CA ASN A 140 -14.82 -12.02 18.30
C ASN A 140 -13.37 -12.52 18.12
N LEU A 141 -12.43 -11.71 18.63
CA LEU A 141 -11.00 -11.90 18.44
C LEU A 141 -10.44 -12.91 19.44
N LEU A 142 -9.59 -13.78 18.91
CA LEU A 142 -8.71 -14.66 19.67
C LEU A 142 -7.26 -14.29 19.35
N LYS A 143 -6.32 -14.74 20.18
CA LYS A 143 -4.89 -14.52 19.96
C LYS A 143 -4.05 -15.78 20.09
N ALA A 144 -2.93 -15.82 19.38
CA ALA A 144 -1.93 -16.89 19.42
C ALA A 144 -0.50 -16.31 19.37
N PRO A 145 0.48 -16.92 20.06
CA PRO A 145 1.84 -16.41 20.07
C PRO A 145 2.56 -16.68 18.74
N ILE A 146 3.28 -15.68 18.23
CA ILE A 146 4.14 -15.77 17.03
C ILE A 146 5.60 -15.38 17.33
N GLY A 147 5.91 -15.08 18.59
CA GLY A 147 7.26 -14.75 19.05
C GLY A 147 7.26 -14.47 20.56
N PRO A 148 8.43 -14.17 21.16
CA PRO A 148 8.55 -13.90 22.59
C PRO A 148 7.88 -12.58 23.01
N ARG A 149 7.66 -11.66 22.06
CA ARG A 149 7.08 -10.32 22.27
C ARG A 149 6.03 -9.95 21.20
N SER A 150 5.39 -10.98 20.63
CA SER A 150 4.43 -10.85 19.53
C SER A 150 3.34 -11.91 19.59
N ASP A 151 2.09 -11.47 19.55
CA ASP A 151 0.89 -12.27 19.36
C ASP A 151 0.21 -11.87 18.05
N VAL A 152 -0.41 -12.82 17.35
CA VAL A 152 -1.34 -12.56 16.25
C VAL A 152 -2.78 -12.70 16.72
N TYR A 153 -3.62 -11.75 16.33
CA TYR A 153 -5.05 -11.69 16.60
C TYR A 153 -5.84 -11.97 15.32
N SER A 154 -6.93 -12.71 15.44
CA SER A 154 -7.83 -13.05 14.33
C SER A 154 -9.14 -13.61 14.89
N GLU A 155 -10.18 -13.68 14.05
CA GLU A 155 -11.31 -14.56 14.30
C GLU A 155 -10.87 -16.05 14.28
N GLU A 156 -11.62 -16.91 14.97
CA GLU A 156 -11.27 -18.34 15.19
C GLU A 156 -10.91 -19.12 13.91
N PRO A 157 -11.66 -19.01 12.79
CA PRO A 157 -11.42 -19.84 11.60
C PRO A 157 -10.03 -19.66 10.97
N SER A 158 -9.40 -18.51 11.22
CA SER A 158 -8.11 -18.12 10.61
C SER A 158 -6.94 -18.14 11.59
N LEU A 159 -7.18 -18.16 12.91
CA LEU A 159 -6.13 -17.97 13.93
C LEU A 159 -4.93 -18.91 13.78
N LYS A 160 -5.18 -20.22 13.59
CA LYS A 160 -4.09 -21.21 13.46
C LYS A 160 -3.28 -21.03 12.18
N LYS A 161 -3.93 -20.60 11.09
CA LYS A 161 -3.24 -20.32 9.83
C LYS A 161 -2.38 -19.07 9.99
N CYS A 162 -2.93 -18.03 10.60
CA CYS A 162 -2.19 -16.80 10.92
C CYS A 162 -0.98 -17.07 11.79
N GLN A 163 -1.13 -17.89 12.84
CA GLN A 163 -0.02 -18.28 13.70
C GLN A 163 1.09 -18.95 12.89
N TRP A 164 0.74 -19.98 12.11
CA TRP A 164 1.71 -20.71 11.31
C TRP A 164 2.41 -19.83 10.27
N GLU A 165 1.68 -18.87 9.67
CA GLU A 165 2.23 -17.97 8.66
C GLU A 165 3.36 -17.11 9.23
N PHE A 166 3.20 -16.59 10.46
CA PHE A 166 4.07 -15.57 11.02
C PHE A 166 5.08 -16.07 12.08
N GLU A 167 4.83 -17.22 12.74
CA GLU A 167 5.62 -17.68 13.88
C GLU A 167 7.09 -18.00 13.60
N LYS A 168 7.45 -18.25 12.33
CA LYS A 168 8.82 -18.60 11.95
C LYS A 168 9.76 -17.39 12.01
N ASP A 169 9.30 -16.26 11.47
CA ASP A 169 10.20 -15.16 11.10
C ASP A 169 9.97 -13.86 11.90
N MET A 170 8.86 -13.74 12.63
CA MET A 170 8.50 -12.51 13.34
C MET A 170 9.62 -11.99 14.25
N GLU A 171 10.15 -12.80 15.16
CA GLU A 171 11.23 -12.34 16.06
C GLU A 171 12.55 -12.08 15.30
N ASN A 172 12.82 -12.83 14.23
CA ASN A 172 13.99 -12.61 13.40
C ASN A 172 13.91 -11.24 12.70
N PHE A 173 12.74 -10.86 12.20
CA PHE A 173 12.51 -9.53 11.64
C PHE A 173 12.80 -8.43 12.67
N ILE A 174 12.27 -8.56 13.91
CA ILE A 174 12.50 -7.56 14.96
C ILE A 174 13.99 -7.43 15.26
N GLN A 175 14.70 -8.54 15.49
CA GLN A 175 16.13 -8.51 15.84
C GLN A 175 17.01 -7.95 14.72
N ILE A 176 16.66 -8.18 13.46
CA ILE A 176 17.38 -7.62 12.31
C ILE A 176 17.10 -6.12 12.19
N ALA A 177 15.84 -5.71 12.29
CA ALA A 177 15.47 -4.29 12.28
C ALA A 177 16.18 -3.52 13.41
N GLU A 178 16.25 -4.09 14.62
CA GLU A 178 16.97 -3.52 15.76
C GLU A 178 18.48 -3.37 15.52
N LYS A 179 19.10 -4.30 14.78
CA LYS A 179 20.52 -4.23 14.41
C LYS A 179 20.80 -3.12 13.39
N ILE A 180 19.91 -2.97 12.41
CA ILE A 180 20.00 -1.96 11.35
C ILE A 180 19.78 -0.56 11.93
N VAL A 181 18.70 -0.38 12.72
CA VAL A 181 18.29 0.91 13.27
C VAL A 181 18.73 1.02 14.75
N PHE A 182 17.90 0.61 15.69
CA PHE A 182 18.21 0.48 17.12
C PHE A 182 17.06 -0.27 17.83
N GLU A 183 17.19 -0.51 19.14
CA GLU A 183 16.22 -1.24 19.97
C GLU A 183 14.75 -0.83 19.77
N TYR A 184 13.85 -1.82 19.72
CA TYR A 184 12.42 -1.61 19.50
C TYR A 184 11.73 -1.15 20.79
N GLU A 185 11.19 0.08 20.81
CA GLU A 185 10.74 0.73 22.04
C GLU A 185 9.27 0.53 22.40
N TRP A 186 8.48 0.02 21.47
CA TRP A 186 7.04 -0.14 21.68
C TRP A 186 6.71 -1.32 22.60
N SER A 187 7.73 -2.07 23.06
CA SER A 187 7.66 -3.24 23.96
C SER A 187 7.11 -4.51 23.31
N ARG A 188 5.96 -4.43 22.62
CA ARG A 188 5.36 -5.55 21.87
C ARG A 188 5.06 -5.15 20.43
N PHE A 189 5.21 -6.11 19.52
CA PHE A 189 4.77 -6.01 18.13
C PHE A 189 3.70 -7.08 17.92
N ASP A 190 2.45 -6.75 18.24
CA ASP A 190 1.32 -7.64 18.02
C ASP A 190 0.66 -7.29 16.68
N SER A 191 0.05 -8.27 16.03
CA SER A 191 -0.59 -8.10 14.73
C SER A 191 -2.06 -8.55 14.75
N LEU A 192 -2.90 -7.95 13.92
CA LEU A 192 -4.32 -8.25 13.78
C LEU A 192 -4.63 -8.52 12.32
N VAL A 193 -4.98 -9.76 12.00
CA VAL A 193 -5.50 -10.10 10.67
C VAL A 193 -6.97 -9.72 10.61
N LEU A 194 -7.27 -8.71 9.79
CA LEU A 194 -8.60 -8.16 9.61
C LEU A 194 -9.46 -9.03 8.68
N PRO A 195 -10.78 -8.80 8.64
CA PRO A 195 -11.65 -9.40 7.63
C PRO A 195 -11.31 -8.97 6.19
N SER A 196 -11.85 -9.67 5.20
CA SER A 196 -11.52 -9.47 3.77
C SER A 196 -11.93 -8.12 3.17
N SER A 197 -12.71 -7.31 3.89
CA SER A 197 -13.06 -5.95 3.48
C SER A 197 -11.98 -4.93 3.77
N PHE A 198 -10.89 -5.30 4.45
CA PHE A 198 -9.75 -4.41 4.68
C PHE A 198 -9.08 -4.03 3.35
N PRO A 199 -9.02 -2.73 3.01
CA PRO A 199 -8.68 -2.30 1.65
C PRO A 199 -7.17 -2.21 1.36
N TYR A 200 -6.31 -2.37 2.37
CA TYR A 200 -4.85 -2.22 2.25
C TYR A 200 -4.10 -3.53 2.49
N GLY A 201 -2.80 -3.56 2.20
CA GLY A 201 -1.93 -4.68 2.56
C GLY A 201 -1.69 -4.78 4.07
N GLY A 202 -1.44 -3.64 4.69
CA GLY A 202 -1.29 -3.50 6.13
C GLY A 202 -1.50 -2.05 6.57
N MET A 203 -1.49 -1.83 7.88
CA MET A 203 -1.45 -0.51 8.51
C MET A 203 -0.63 -0.62 9.80
N GLU A 204 0.34 0.27 9.96
CA GLU A 204 1.43 0.19 10.92
C GLU A 204 1.05 0.56 12.36
N ILE A 205 -0.22 0.36 12.73
CA ILE A 205 -0.79 0.76 14.01
C ILE A 205 0.12 0.33 15.18
N PRO A 206 0.68 1.28 15.96
CA PRO A 206 1.61 0.96 17.03
C PRO A 206 1.01 -0.03 18.03
N ASN A 207 1.78 -1.07 18.34
CA ASN A 207 1.39 -2.20 19.19
C ASN A 207 0.30 -3.13 18.65
N MET A 208 -0.33 -2.85 17.50
CA MET A 208 -1.44 -3.65 16.95
C MET A 208 -1.50 -3.53 15.42
N THR A 209 -0.42 -3.89 14.74
CA THR A 209 -0.32 -3.83 13.26
C THR A 209 -1.51 -4.52 12.62
N GLN A 210 -2.22 -3.85 11.73
CA GLN A 210 -3.36 -4.44 11.04
C GLN A 210 -2.91 -5.01 9.70
N LEU A 211 -3.38 -6.21 9.35
CA LEU A 211 -2.94 -6.97 8.19
C LEU A 211 -4.13 -7.50 7.41
N THR A 212 -4.00 -7.55 6.07
CA THR A 212 -4.99 -8.20 5.21
C THR A 212 -4.97 -9.73 5.36
N PRO A 213 -6.12 -10.41 5.24
CA PRO A 213 -6.15 -11.87 5.25
C PRO A 213 -5.51 -12.49 3.99
N THR A 214 -5.25 -11.71 2.94
CA THR A 214 -4.57 -12.20 1.73
C THR A 214 -3.09 -12.55 1.97
N LEU A 215 -2.51 -12.13 3.10
CA LEU A 215 -1.16 -12.57 3.52
C LEU A 215 -1.12 -14.03 3.97
N ILE A 216 -2.27 -14.64 4.27
CA ILE A 216 -2.35 -16.02 4.74
C ILE A 216 -2.34 -16.97 3.53
N SER A 217 -1.19 -17.04 2.86
CA SER A 217 -0.98 -17.83 1.65
C SER A 217 -0.73 -19.31 1.93
N GLY A 218 -0.34 -19.68 3.15
CA GLY A 218 -0.05 -21.05 3.54
C GLY A 218 1.31 -21.56 3.07
N ASP A 219 2.20 -20.64 2.68
CA ASP A 219 3.56 -20.92 2.21
C ASP A 219 4.59 -19.87 2.71
N ARG A 220 4.18 -18.88 3.50
CA ARG A 220 4.97 -17.79 4.08
C ARG A 220 5.56 -16.80 3.08
N THR A 221 5.19 -16.88 1.80
CA THR A 221 5.74 -15.99 0.76
C THR A 221 5.26 -14.54 0.88
N GLN A 222 4.12 -14.30 1.53
CA GLN A 222 3.55 -12.95 1.73
C GLN A 222 3.98 -12.29 3.05
N THR A 223 4.86 -12.92 3.83
CA THR A 223 5.29 -12.41 5.14
C THR A 223 6.14 -11.14 5.07
N LYS A 224 6.63 -10.73 3.88
CA LYS A 224 7.37 -9.48 3.68
C LYS A 224 6.61 -8.23 4.11
N VAL A 225 5.27 -8.24 3.98
CA VAL A 225 4.43 -7.13 4.45
C VAL A 225 4.58 -6.94 5.96
N MET A 226 4.77 -8.02 6.73
CA MET A 226 5.07 -7.89 8.16
C MET A 226 6.40 -7.18 8.44
N ALA A 227 7.41 -7.36 7.59
CA ALA A 227 8.67 -6.63 7.69
C ALA A 227 8.49 -5.14 7.33
N HIS A 228 7.61 -4.82 6.39
CA HIS A 228 7.20 -3.46 6.05
C HIS A 228 6.56 -2.75 7.25
N GLU A 229 5.51 -3.35 7.81
CA GLU A 229 4.82 -2.78 8.98
C GLU A 229 5.73 -2.69 10.22
N LEU A 230 6.66 -3.63 10.37
CA LEU A 230 7.68 -3.55 11.41
C LEU A 230 8.61 -2.36 11.18
N ALA A 231 9.09 -2.13 9.95
CA ALA A 231 9.98 -1.02 9.63
C ALA A 231 9.34 0.35 9.96
N HIS A 232 8.04 0.49 9.76
CA HIS A 232 7.28 1.68 10.15
C HIS A 232 7.39 2.04 11.65
N SER A 233 7.68 1.05 12.50
CA SER A 233 7.95 1.29 13.92
C SER A 233 9.09 2.29 14.16
N TRP A 234 9.98 2.48 13.17
CA TRP A 234 10.95 3.56 13.12
C TRP A 234 10.55 4.66 12.11
N SER A 235 10.23 4.29 10.86
CA SER A 235 9.88 5.21 9.74
C SER A 235 8.37 5.42 9.60
N GLY A 236 7.85 6.45 10.26
CA GLY A 236 6.43 6.76 10.35
C GLY A 236 6.03 6.91 11.80
N ASN A 237 6.16 5.85 12.60
CA ASN A 237 5.68 5.84 13.98
C ASN A 237 6.59 6.65 14.91
N LEU A 238 7.91 6.41 14.90
CA LEU A 238 8.86 7.17 15.72
C LEU A 238 9.25 8.49 15.05
N VAL A 239 9.60 8.46 13.77
CA VAL A 239 9.98 9.61 12.95
C VAL A 239 8.93 9.78 11.87
N THR A 240 8.14 10.85 11.93
CA THR A 240 6.93 11.01 11.11
C THR A 240 7.13 12.11 10.06
N ASN A 241 6.58 11.97 8.86
CA ASN A 241 6.42 13.09 7.94
C ASN A 241 5.62 14.24 8.61
N SER A 242 6.04 15.49 8.44
CA SER A 242 5.30 16.63 9.01
C SER A 242 3.98 16.91 8.29
N SER A 243 3.84 16.43 7.05
CA SER A 243 2.63 16.53 6.23
C SER A 243 2.65 15.52 5.09
N TRP A 244 1.51 15.30 4.43
CA TRP A 244 1.39 14.29 3.37
C TRP A 244 2.17 14.66 2.09
N GLU A 245 2.59 15.93 1.91
CA GLU A 245 3.55 16.29 0.84
C GLU A 245 4.90 15.58 1.00
N HIS A 246 5.26 15.24 2.23
CA HIS A 246 6.51 14.58 2.59
C HIS A 246 6.32 13.09 2.90
N PHE A 247 5.23 12.48 2.44
CA PHE A 247 4.87 11.10 2.76
C PHE A 247 5.94 10.07 2.37
N TRP A 248 6.77 10.37 1.37
CA TRP A 248 7.93 9.54 1.03
C TRP A 248 8.93 9.35 2.20
N LEU A 249 8.97 10.25 3.19
CA LEU A 249 9.80 10.10 4.38
C LEU A 249 9.32 8.97 5.31
N ASN A 250 8.04 8.61 5.23
CA ASN A 250 7.55 7.38 5.84
C ASN A 250 7.87 6.24 4.87
N GLU A 251 7.21 6.23 3.71
CA GLU A 251 7.16 5.04 2.86
C GLU A 251 8.46 4.68 2.16
N GLY A 252 9.18 5.67 1.63
CA GLY A 252 10.48 5.43 1.00
C GLY A 252 11.47 4.85 2.00
N TRP A 253 11.49 5.37 3.23
CA TRP A 253 12.31 4.84 4.31
C TRP A 253 11.85 3.44 4.77
N THR A 254 10.54 3.22 4.88
CA THR A 254 9.99 1.91 5.23
C THR A 254 10.38 0.85 4.21
N VAL A 255 10.15 1.09 2.91
CA VAL A 255 10.56 0.16 1.83
C VAL A 255 12.08 -0.05 1.82
N TYR A 256 12.86 0.99 2.12
CA TYR A 256 14.31 0.86 2.25
C TYR A 256 14.70 -0.08 3.39
N LEU A 257 14.12 0.08 4.57
CA LEU A 257 14.37 -0.77 5.73
C LEU A 257 13.82 -2.19 5.53
N GLU A 258 12.62 -2.33 4.98
CA GLU A 258 11.99 -3.60 4.61
C GLU A 258 12.93 -4.44 3.73
N ARG A 259 13.40 -3.87 2.61
CA ARG A 259 14.30 -4.56 1.68
C ARG A 259 15.65 -4.90 2.32
N ARG A 260 16.13 -4.09 3.26
CA ARG A 260 17.33 -4.38 4.06
C ARG A 260 17.09 -5.53 5.05
N ILE A 261 15.91 -5.60 5.67
CA ILE A 261 15.50 -6.69 6.58
C ILE A 261 15.38 -8.00 5.81
N ILE A 262 14.66 -8.01 4.68
CA ILE A 262 14.44 -9.20 3.84
C ILE A 262 15.79 -9.73 3.34
N GLY A 263 16.67 -8.86 2.82
CA GLY A 263 18.01 -9.27 2.39
C GLY A 263 18.84 -9.88 3.53
N ALA A 264 18.75 -9.32 4.74
CA ALA A 264 19.44 -9.86 5.91
C ALA A 264 18.87 -11.19 6.41
N ILE A 265 17.55 -11.40 6.31
CA ILE A 265 16.92 -12.71 6.58
C ILE A 265 17.42 -13.75 5.59
N ALA A 266 17.38 -13.46 4.30
CA ALA A 266 17.87 -14.38 3.27
C ALA A 266 19.35 -14.72 3.45
N ALA A 267 20.17 -13.75 3.86
CA ALA A 267 21.57 -14.01 4.22
C ALA A 267 21.71 -14.88 5.48
N ALA A 268 20.87 -14.67 6.50
CA ALA A 268 20.89 -15.49 7.71
C ALA A 268 20.51 -16.95 7.42
N GLU A 269 19.40 -17.17 6.71
CA GLU A 269 18.93 -18.50 6.32
C GLU A 269 19.96 -19.23 5.44
N ALA A 270 20.47 -18.56 4.40
CA ALA A 270 21.50 -19.15 3.54
C ALA A 270 22.76 -19.54 4.33
N LYS A 271 23.13 -18.77 5.35
CA LYS A 271 24.28 -19.10 6.21
C LYS A 271 24.00 -20.34 7.06
N GLU A 272 22.79 -20.49 7.59
CA GLU A 272 22.36 -21.69 8.33
C GLU A 272 22.38 -22.94 7.44
N GLU A 273 22.05 -22.78 6.16
CA GLU A 273 22.15 -23.82 5.13
C GLU A 273 23.59 -24.11 4.67
N GLY A 274 24.59 -23.39 5.20
CA GLY A 274 26.00 -23.60 4.89
C GLY A 274 26.48 -22.92 3.61
N ARG A 275 25.70 -21.98 3.05
CA ARG A 275 26.07 -21.19 1.87
C ARG A 275 27.21 -20.22 2.22
N LYS A 276 28.31 -20.28 1.44
CA LYS A 276 29.53 -19.48 1.69
C LYS A 276 29.38 -18.01 1.28
N ASP A 277 28.52 -17.71 0.32
CA ASP A 277 28.25 -16.38 -0.23
C ASP A 277 26.93 -15.79 0.29
N ALA A 278 26.53 -16.15 1.52
CA ALA A 278 25.24 -15.79 2.09
C ALA A 278 24.94 -14.27 2.10
N GLU A 279 25.93 -13.43 2.43
CA GLU A 279 25.77 -11.96 2.38
C GLU A 279 25.52 -11.45 0.94
N LYS A 280 26.20 -12.07 -0.04
CA LYS A 280 25.97 -11.75 -1.45
C LYS A 280 24.58 -12.21 -1.87
N TYR A 281 24.13 -13.37 -1.42
CA TYR A 281 22.78 -13.85 -1.69
C TYR A 281 21.71 -12.92 -1.11
N GLY A 282 21.87 -12.46 0.13
CA GLY A 282 20.96 -11.48 0.73
C GLY A 282 20.87 -10.20 -0.09
N GLU A 283 22.00 -9.71 -0.59
CA GLU A 283 22.01 -8.55 -1.49
C GLU A 283 21.35 -8.84 -2.84
N GLN A 284 21.51 -10.06 -3.37
CA GLN A 284 20.80 -10.49 -4.59
C GLN A 284 19.28 -10.56 -4.38
N VAL A 285 18.82 -11.01 -3.21
CA VAL A 285 17.39 -10.97 -2.85
C VAL A 285 16.91 -9.52 -2.75
N ARG A 286 17.72 -8.62 -2.17
CA ARG A 286 17.41 -7.19 -2.15
C ARG A 286 17.24 -6.63 -3.57
N HIS A 287 18.20 -6.88 -4.45
CA HIS A 287 18.14 -6.47 -5.86
C HIS A 287 16.97 -7.09 -6.61
N PHE A 288 16.59 -8.34 -6.32
CA PHE A 288 15.42 -8.98 -6.90
C PHE A 288 14.13 -8.23 -6.53
N ASN A 289 13.97 -7.87 -5.25
CA ASN A 289 12.84 -7.04 -4.81
C ASN A 289 12.85 -5.64 -5.47
N MET A 290 14.04 -5.07 -5.72
CA MET A 290 14.17 -3.80 -6.45
C MET A 290 13.73 -3.89 -7.91
N ILE A 291 13.92 -5.03 -8.57
CA ILE A 291 13.43 -5.25 -9.94
C ILE A 291 11.89 -5.17 -9.96
N ASN A 292 11.23 -5.87 -9.04
CA ASN A 292 9.77 -5.85 -8.90
C ASN A 292 9.28 -4.43 -8.60
N GLY A 293 9.89 -3.76 -7.60
CA GLY A 293 9.54 -2.37 -7.28
C GLY A 293 9.77 -1.37 -8.42
N TRP A 294 10.80 -1.58 -9.25
CA TRP A 294 11.01 -0.76 -10.43
C TRP A 294 9.91 -0.94 -11.47
N ASN A 295 9.43 -2.17 -11.67
CA ASN A 295 8.32 -2.45 -12.59
C ASN A 295 7.03 -1.77 -12.10
N GLU A 296 6.71 -1.92 -10.80
CA GLU A 296 5.55 -1.25 -10.19
C GLU A 296 5.63 0.27 -10.30
N LEU A 297 6.82 0.84 -10.09
CA LEU A 297 7.06 2.27 -10.25
C LEU A 297 6.87 2.74 -11.71
N ALA A 298 7.35 1.94 -12.68
CA ALA A 298 7.21 2.24 -14.10
C ALA A 298 5.73 2.21 -14.53
N ASP A 299 5.00 1.17 -14.14
CA ASP A 299 3.56 1.05 -14.41
C ASP A 299 2.78 2.19 -13.76
N THR A 300 3.06 2.52 -12.50
CA THR A 300 2.42 3.64 -11.80
C THR A 300 2.72 4.98 -12.49
N CYS A 301 3.95 5.19 -12.98
CA CYS A 301 4.29 6.42 -13.72
C CYS A 301 3.58 6.52 -15.08
N GLU A 302 3.21 5.39 -15.69
CA GLU A 302 2.49 5.32 -16.95
C GLU A 302 0.98 5.54 -16.77
N THR A 303 0.40 4.96 -15.71
CA THR A 303 -1.04 4.91 -15.49
C THR A 303 -1.59 6.02 -14.59
N PHE A 304 -0.79 6.52 -13.64
CA PHE A 304 -1.24 7.50 -12.65
C PHE A 304 -1.13 8.95 -13.15
N ASP A 305 -1.86 9.86 -12.50
CA ASP A 305 -1.79 11.28 -12.85
C ASP A 305 -0.36 11.80 -12.66
N LYS A 306 0.23 12.33 -13.74
CA LYS A 306 1.61 12.85 -13.77
C LYS A 306 1.88 13.92 -12.70
N ARG A 307 0.87 14.62 -12.21
CA ARG A 307 0.99 15.60 -11.12
C ARG A 307 1.44 14.95 -9.80
N TYR A 308 1.05 13.70 -9.57
CA TYR A 308 1.34 12.93 -8.36
C TYR A 308 2.55 11.99 -8.49
N THR A 309 3.30 12.06 -9.59
CA THR A 309 4.53 11.24 -9.79
C THR A 309 5.82 11.94 -9.36
N LYS A 310 5.70 13.06 -8.64
CA LYS A 310 6.82 13.72 -7.94
C LYS A 310 7.04 13.04 -6.59
N LEU A 311 8.27 13.06 -6.09
CA LEU A 311 8.57 12.46 -4.78
C LEU A 311 8.08 13.33 -3.61
N VAL A 312 8.26 14.64 -3.74
CA VAL A 312 7.66 15.62 -2.83
C VAL A 312 6.50 16.29 -3.55
N LEU A 313 5.31 16.11 -3.02
CA LEU A 313 4.08 16.56 -3.64
C LEU A 313 3.77 18.01 -3.28
N ASP A 314 2.88 18.61 -4.05
CA ASP A 314 2.20 19.85 -3.70
C ASP A 314 0.71 19.51 -3.62
N LEU A 315 0.20 19.42 -2.41
CA LEU A 315 -1.17 19.02 -2.11
C LEU A 315 -2.03 20.23 -1.71
N GLU A 316 -1.63 21.45 -2.09
CA GLU A 316 -2.43 22.65 -1.81
C GLU A 316 -3.85 22.48 -2.38
N ASN A 317 -4.83 22.31 -1.48
CA ASN A 317 -6.25 22.04 -1.80
C ASN A 317 -6.55 20.68 -2.47
N GLY A 318 -5.66 19.69 -2.40
CA GLY A 318 -5.94 18.32 -2.85
C GLY A 318 -6.41 17.40 -1.72
N ASP A 319 -7.15 16.35 -2.07
CA ASP A 319 -7.34 15.22 -1.15
C ASP A 319 -6.02 14.43 -1.06
N PRO A 320 -5.44 14.19 0.13
CA PRO A 320 -4.31 13.27 0.25
C PRO A 320 -4.59 11.92 -0.38
N ASP A 321 -5.84 11.46 -0.33
CA ASP A 321 -6.25 10.16 -0.85
C ASP A 321 -6.01 10.04 -2.36
N ASP A 322 -6.19 11.15 -3.11
CA ASP A 322 -5.94 11.22 -4.56
C ASP A 322 -4.47 11.01 -4.93
N SER A 323 -3.56 11.12 -3.95
CA SER A 323 -2.12 11.04 -4.17
C SER A 323 -1.49 9.71 -3.78
N PHE A 324 -2.25 8.83 -3.10
CA PHE A 324 -1.76 7.49 -2.77
C PHE A 324 -1.50 6.67 -4.03
N SER A 325 -0.27 6.17 -4.13
CA SER A 325 0.25 5.43 -5.26
C SER A 325 1.56 4.74 -4.85
N ARG A 326 2.20 3.99 -5.76
CA ARG A 326 3.53 3.42 -5.53
C ARG A 326 4.68 4.45 -5.57
N ILE A 327 4.40 5.71 -5.90
CA ILE A 327 5.41 6.76 -6.03
C ILE A 327 6.18 7.00 -4.73
N PRO A 328 5.55 7.38 -3.60
CA PRO A 328 6.28 7.64 -2.34
C PRO A 328 7.07 6.42 -1.83
N TYR A 329 6.55 5.21 -2.06
CA TYR A 329 7.18 3.93 -1.74
C TYR A 329 8.45 3.72 -2.60
N GLU A 330 8.28 3.55 -3.91
CA GLU A 330 9.35 3.07 -4.78
C GLU A 330 10.31 4.18 -5.18
N LYS A 331 9.80 5.36 -5.56
CA LYS A 331 10.69 6.49 -5.89
C LYS A 331 11.45 6.98 -4.66
N GLY A 332 10.82 6.92 -3.48
CA GLY A 332 11.47 7.19 -2.19
C GLY A 332 12.55 6.17 -1.86
N PHE A 333 12.26 4.88 -2.04
CA PHE A 333 13.25 3.82 -1.93
C PHE A 333 14.45 4.06 -2.86
N PHE A 334 14.21 4.27 -4.17
CA PHE A 334 15.28 4.43 -5.15
C PHE A 334 16.12 5.68 -4.88
N PHE A 335 15.52 6.72 -4.33
CA PHE A 335 16.24 7.90 -3.87
C PHE A 335 17.19 7.56 -2.71
N LEU A 336 16.72 6.85 -1.69
CA LEU A 336 17.57 6.40 -0.57
C LEU A 336 18.64 5.41 -1.02
N TYR A 337 18.34 4.51 -1.95
CA TYR A 337 19.31 3.60 -2.56
C TYR A 337 20.38 4.35 -3.37
N HIS A 338 19.99 5.40 -4.09
CA HIS A 338 20.92 6.29 -4.79
C HIS A 338 21.87 6.97 -3.80
N LEU A 339 21.34 7.50 -2.69
CA LEU A 339 22.13 8.08 -1.62
C LEU A 339 23.10 7.06 -1.00
N GLU A 340 22.60 5.87 -0.63
CA GLU A 340 23.42 4.76 -0.13
C GLU A 340 24.60 4.49 -1.07
N THR A 341 24.31 4.30 -2.36
CA THR A 341 25.32 3.99 -3.38
C THR A 341 26.37 5.10 -3.50
N LYS A 342 25.94 6.36 -3.63
CA LYS A 342 26.84 7.51 -3.79
C LYS A 342 27.68 7.77 -2.54
N LEU A 343 27.15 7.48 -1.35
CA LEU A 343 27.82 7.73 -0.08
C LEU A 343 28.75 6.59 0.35
N GLY A 344 28.85 5.49 -0.42
CA GLY A 344 29.80 4.40 -0.17
C GLY A 344 29.17 3.09 0.31
N GLY A 345 27.89 2.88 0.03
CA GLY A 345 27.16 1.65 0.32
C GLY A 345 26.68 1.54 1.78
N ILE A 346 26.09 0.39 2.09
CA ILE A 346 25.51 0.04 3.39
C ILE A 346 26.42 0.41 4.58
N LYS A 347 27.72 0.11 4.51
CA LYS A 347 28.65 0.34 5.63
C LYS A 347 28.77 1.82 6.02
N GLU A 348 28.65 2.72 5.04
CA GLU A 348 28.71 4.16 5.25
C GLU A 348 27.33 4.74 5.57
N PHE A 349 26.26 4.12 5.06
CA PHE A 349 24.89 4.58 5.23
C PHE A 349 24.26 4.14 6.57
N ASP A 350 24.58 2.95 7.09
CA ASP A 350 24.05 2.44 8.37
C ASP A 350 24.29 3.40 9.55
N PRO A 351 25.47 4.00 9.74
CA PRO A 351 25.66 5.02 10.76
C PRO A 351 24.74 6.24 10.61
N PHE A 352 24.40 6.62 9.37
CA PHE A 352 23.46 7.71 9.10
C PHE A 352 22.02 7.32 9.44
N ILE A 353 21.60 6.09 9.13
CA ILE A 353 20.28 5.55 9.54
C ILE A 353 20.09 5.73 11.04
N LYS A 354 21.07 5.26 11.83
CA LYS A 354 21.04 5.38 13.30
C LYS A 354 21.01 6.84 13.75
N TYR A 355 21.80 7.70 13.11
CA TYR A 355 21.82 9.14 13.41
C TYR A 355 20.47 9.80 13.15
N TYR A 356 19.91 9.57 11.96
CA TYR A 356 18.63 10.13 11.51
C TYR A 356 17.49 9.75 12.45
N PHE A 357 17.31 8.45 12.71
CA PHE A 357 16.20 7.99 13.55
C PHE A 357 16.37 8.38 15.03
N ASN A 358 17.60 8.53 15.54
CA ASN A 358 17.80 9.06 16.89
C ASN A 358 17.55 10.57 16.96
N LYS A 359 17.95 11.34 15.94
CA LYS A 359 17.80 12.80 15.91
C LYS A 359 16.33 13.24 15.90
N PHE A 360 15.51 12.58 15.09
CA PHE A 360 14.10 12.92 14.91
C PHE A 360 13.14 12.06 15.71
N LYS A 361 13.66 11.25 16.63
CA LYS A 361 12.86 10.37 17.48
C LYS A 361 11.74 11.14 18.18
N TYR A 362 10.51 10.64 18.05
CA TYR A 362 9.28 11.26 18.56
C TYR A 362 8.91 12.61 17.94
N GLN A 363 9.52 12.98 16.82
CA GLN A 363 9.26 14.23 16.11
C GLN A 363 8.70 13.95 14.72
N SER A 364 8.18 15.02 14.12
CA SER A 364 7.80 15.05 12.71
C SER A 364 8.71 16.00 11.94
N LEU A 365 9.04 15.67 10.69
CA LEU A 365 9.95 16.46 9.86
C LEU A 365 9.51 16.56 8.39
N ASN A 366 10.03 17.59 7.72
CA ASN A 366 9.90 17.77 6.28
C ASN A 366 11.17 17.36 5.52
N THR A 367 11.07 17.33 4.18
CA THR A 367 12.21 16.99 3.30
C THR A 367 13.41 17.91 3.52
N ALA A 368 13.21 19.21 3.81
CA ALA A 368 14.33 20.13 4.02
C ALA A 368 15.16 19.75 5.25
N GLN A 369 14.50 19.38 6.36
CA GLN A 369 15.15 18.90 7.57
C GLN A 369 15.89 17.57 7.36
N PHE A 370 15.35 16.68 6.52
CA PHE A 370 16.04 15.47 6.09
C PHE A 370 17.35 15.81 5.34
N VAL A 371 17.28 16.71 4.34
CA VAL A 371 18.46 17.14 3.57
C VAL A 371 19.48 17.84 4.46
N ASP A 372 19.04 18.77 5.32
CA ASP A 372 19.90 19.43 6.30
C ASP A 372 20.66 18.40 7.16
N THR A 373 19.98 17.33 7.59
CA THR A 373 20.58 16.27 8.41
C THR A 373 21.58 15.41 7.65
N LEU A 374 21.37 15.17 6.36
CA LEU A 374 22.38 14.52 5.51
C LEU A 374 23.68 15.34 5.46
N TYR A 375 23.58 16.64 5.16
CA TYR A 375 24.76 17.52 5.13
C TYR A 375 25.43 17.58 6.50
N GLU A 376 24.66 17.79 7.57
CA GLU A 376 25.18 17.80 8.94
C GLU A 376 26.00 16.55 9.29
N PHE A 377 25.54 15.37 8.84
CA PHE A 377 26.23 14.12 9.12
C PHE A 377 27.46 13.87 8.24
N TYR A 378 27.40 14.26 6.96
CA TYR A 378 28.41 13.88 5.95
C TYR A 378 29.42 14.98 5.61
N GLU A 379 29.12 16.25 5.86
CA GLU A 379 30.09 17.35 5.70
C GLU A 379 31.34 17.14 6.57
N PRO A 380 31.23 16.83 7.89
CA PRO A 380 32.41 16.56 8.72
C PRO A 380 33.20 15.32 8.29
N LYS A 381 32.59 14.44 7.49
CA LYS A 381 33.19 13.23 6.93
C LYS A 381 33.82 13.46 5.55
N GLY A 382 33.87 14.70 5.07
CA GLY A 382 34.46 15.05 3.79
C GLY A 382 33.64 14.64 2.57
N LYS A 383 32.33 14.36 2.74
CA LYS A 383 31.43 13.91 1.66
C LYS A 383 30.46 15.00 1.19
N ALA A 384 30.70 16.26 1.56
CA ALA A 384 29.90 17.41 1.13
C ALA A 384 29.78 17.50 -0.41
N GLU A 385 30.90 17.31 -1.11
CA GLU A 385 30.94 17.36 -2.59
C GLU A 385 30.09 16.26 -3.24
N ILE A 386 29.96 15.10 -2.60
CA ILE A 386 29.07 14.03 -3.09
C ILE A 386 27.61 14.51 -3.03
N LEU A 387 27.22 15.17 -1.93
CA LEU A 387 25.87 15.70 -1.76
C LEU A 387 25.58 16.89 -2.68
N ASP A 388 26.57 17.77 -2.89
CA ASP A 388 26.47 18.92 -3.80
C ASP A 388 26.25 18.48 -5.27
N ASN A 389 26.71 17.28 -5.63
CA ASN A 389 26.58 16.70 -6.99
C ASN A 389 25.29 15.89 -7.22
N ILE A 390 24.43 15.75 -6.20
CA ILE A 390 23.12 15.11 -6.38
C ILE A 390 22.18 16.08 -7.10
N ASP A 391 21.47 15.58 -8.11
CA ASP A 391 20.39 16.33 -8.77
C ASP A 391 19.10 16.30 -7.92
N TRP A 392 19.11 17.11 -6.85
CA TRP A 392 17.99 17.21 -5.90
C TRP A 392 16.69 17.66 -6.57
N GLU A 393 16.75 18.48 -7.63
CA GLU A 393 15.56 18.96 -8.32
C GLU A 393 14.84 17.82 -9.02
N THR A 394 15.59 17.02 -9.78
CA THR A 394 15.03 15.88 -10.51
C THR A 394 14.47 14.83 -9.55
N TRP A 395 15.19 14.50 -8.49
CA TRP A 395 14.73 13.51 -7.52
C TRP A 395 13.46 13.94 -6.78
N LEU A 396 13.43 15.18 -6.28
CA LEU A 396 12.37 15.62 -5.38
C LEU A 396 11.14 16.15 -6.11
N PHE A 397 11.31 16.87 -7.23
CA PHE A 397 10.26 17.74 -7.78
C PHE A 397 9.87 17.47 -9.24
N VAL A 398 10.60 16.59 -9.94
CA VAL A 398 10.27 16.24 -11.33
C VAL A 398 9.41 14.98 -11.38
N SER A 399 8.35 15.03 -12.17
CA SER A 399 7.42 13.93 -12.43
C SER A 399 8.05 12.81 -13.27
N GLY A 400 7.55 11.59 -13.10
CA GLY A 400 7.97 10.41 -13.86
C GLY A 400 9.16 9.67 -13.24
N LEU A 401 9.74 8.77 -14.04
CA LEU A 401 10.81 7.88 -13.60
C LEU A 401 12.13 8.61 -13.33
N PRO A 402 12.84 8.28 -12.24
CA PRO A 402 14.24 8.68 -12.09
C PRO A 402 15.14 7.91 -13.06
N GLU A 403 16.45 8.18 -13.03
CA GLU A 403 17.42 7.34 -13.75
C GLU A 403 17.37 5.90 -13.22
N LYS A 404 17.27 4.93 -14.13
CA LYS A 404 17.21 3.51 -13.77
C LYS A 404 18.53 3.05 -13.17
N PRO A 405 18.55 2.53 -11.93
CA PRO A 405 19.77 2.00 -11.34
C PRO A 405 20.16 0.66 -12.00
N GLU A 406 21.42 0.28 -11.84
CA GLU A 406 21.89 -1.04 -12.23
C GLU A 406 21.44 -2.10 -11.21
N PHE A 407 20.90 -3.21 -11.70
CA PHE A 407 20.43 -4.32 -10.86
C PHE A 407 21.33 -5.55 -11.01
N ASP A 408 21.62 -6.24 -9.90
CA ASP A 408 22.03 -7.64 -9.97
C ASP A 408 20.81 -8.48 -10.36
N VAL A 409 20.81 -9.00 -11.59
CA VAL A 409 19.73 -9.81 -12.16
C VAL A 409 19.93 -11.32 -11.94
N THR A 410 20.88 -11.74 -11.10
CA THR A 410 21.23 -13.17 -10.92
C THR A 410 20.01 -14.03 -10.62
N LEU A 411 19.14 -13.60 -9.71
CA LEU A 411 17.93 -14.34 -9.34
C LEU A 411 16.80 -14.21 -10.37
N ALA A 412 16.86 -13.21 -11.27
CA ALA A 412 15.89 -13.01 -12.33
C ALA A 412 16.27 -13.72 -13.65
N ASN A 413 17.53 -14.13 -13.82
CA ASN A 413 18.03 -14.73 -15.06
C ASN A 413 17.24 -15.96 -15.51
N GLN A 414 16.89 -16.86 -14.58
CA GLN A 414 16.12 -18.06 -14.93
C GLN A 414 14.69 -17.73 -15.38
N VAL A 415 14.08 -16.71 -14.76
CA VAL A 415 12.77 -16.19 -15.15
C VAL A 415 12.84 -15.61 -16.56
N TYR A 416 13.79 -14.71 -16.81
CA TYR A 416 13.95 -14.08 -18.12
C TYR A 416 14.28 -15.09 -19.22
N ALA A 417 15.10 -16.10 -18.94
CA ALA A 417 15.38 -17.16 -19.90
C ALA A 417 14.11 -17.94 -20.30
N LEU A 418 13.23 -18.25 -19.34
CA LEU A 418 11.97 -18.93 -19.62
C LEU A 418 11.00 -18.03 -20.39
N VAL A 419 10.90 -16.75 -20.03
CA VAL A 419 10.10 -15.76 -20.76
C VAL A 419 10.60 -15.63 -22.21
N ASP A 420 11.92 -15.55 -22.43
CA ASP A 420 12.50 -15.45 -23.76
C ASP A 420 12.19 -16.69 -24.62
N LYS A 421 12.17 -17.89 -24.03
CA LYS A 421 11.71 -19.12 -24.71
C LYS A 421 10.25 -18.99 -25.16
N TRP A 422 9.35 -18.52 -24.30
CA TRP A 422 7.95 -18.26 -24.66
C TRP A 422 7.80 -17.21 -25.75
N VAL A 423 8.52 -16.09 -25.64
CA VAL A 423 8.50 -15.02 -26.65
C VAL A 423 9.02 -15.53 -28.00
N ALA A 424 10.10 -16.33 -28.00
CA ALA A 424 10.64 -16.94 -29.20
C ALA A 424 9.65 -17.92 -29.84
N TYR A 425 9.00 -18.77 -29.03
CA TYR A 425 7.97 -19.70 -29.51
C TYR A 425 6.78 -18.97 -30.14
N VAL A 426 6.26 -17.92 -29.49
CA VAL A 426 5.15 -17.11 -30.01
C VAL A 426 5.52 -16.43 -31.33
N LYS A 427 6.72 -15.86 -31.44
CA LYS A 427 7.16 -15.12 -32.64
C LYS A 427 7.51 -16.02 -33.82
N ASN A 428 8.22 -17.12 -33.55
CA ASN A 428 8.90 -17.89 -34.59
C ASN A 428 8.36 -19.32 -34.74
N GLY A 429 7.48 -19.77 -33.83
CA GLY A 429 7.17 -21.18 -33.66
C GLY A 429 8.37 -21.97 -33.10
N GLY A 430 8.29 -23.30 -33.16
CA GLY A 430 9.35 -24.19 -32.71
C GLY A 430 8.90 -25.15 -31.61
N GLU A 431 9.84 -25.51 -30.74
CA GLU A 431 9.57 -26.37 -29.58
C GLU A 431 8.76 -25.61 -28.54
N LEU A 432 7.66 -26.22 -28.08
CA LEU A 432 6.81 -25.67 -27.04
C LEU A 432 7.60 -25.63 -25.72
N PRO A 433 7.72 -24.47 -25.04
CA PRO A 433 8.37 -24.41 -23.74
C PRO A 433 7.64 -25.29 -22.71
N GLY A 434 8.42 -26.06 -21.95
CA GLY A 434 7.90 -26.90 -20.86
C GLY A 434 7.80 -26.15 -19.53
N ASP A 435 7.47 -26.88 -18.47
CA ASP A 435 7.52 -26.37 -17.11
C ASP A 435 8.96 -26.36 -16.58
N GLU A 436 9.57 -25.18 -16.52
CA GLU A 436 10.89 -24.93 -15.90
C GLU A 436 10.76 -24.14 -14.59
N THR A 437 9.56 -24.11 -14.00
CA THR A 437 9.25 -23.32 -12.80
C THR A 437 9.31 -24.14 -11.52
N ALA A 438 9.69 -25.42 -11.58
CA ALA A 438 9.72 -26.31 -10.42
C ALA A 438 10.66 -25.80 -9.30
N ASP A 439 11.76 -25.16 -9.67
CA ASP A 439 12.77 -24.61 -8.77
C ASP A 439 12.60 -23.10 -8.53
N PHE A 440 11.49 -22.51 -8.99
CA PHE A 440 11.21 -21.09 -8.73
C PHE A 440 10.73 -20.92 -7.29
N GLU A 441 11.29 -19.91 -6.62
CA GLU A 441 10.73 -19.39 -5.38
C GLU A 441 9.49 -18.52 -5.69
N GLY A 442 8.64 -18.27 -4.70
CA GLY A 442 7.36 -17.57 -4.89
C GLY A 442 7.49 -16.20 -5.59
N GLU A 443 8.57 -15.47 -5.32
CA GLU A 443 8.86 -14.17 -5.96
C GLU A 443 9.29 -14.31 -7.43
N GLN A 444 9.95 -15.41 -7.79
CA GLN A 444 10.30 -15.71 -9.18
C GLN A 444 9.08 -16.16 -9.98
N ASP A 445 8.15 -16.86 -9.34
CA ASP A 445 6.85 -17.21 -9.88
C ASP A 445 6.03 -15.95 -10.22
N MET A 446 5.98 -14.98 -9.31
CA MET A 446 5.33 -13.70 -9.56
C MET A 446 5.99 -12.93 -10.71
N LEU A 447 7.33 -12.80 -10.70
CA LEU A 447 8.06 -12.12 -11.77
C LEU A 447 7.86 -12.81 -13.14
N PHE A 448 7.78 -14.14 -13.17
CA PHE A 448 7.53 -14.89 -14.41
C PHE A 448 6.18 -14.55 -15.01
N LEU A 449 5.11 -14.63 -14.21
CA LEU A 449 3.75 -14.35 -14.65
C LEU A 449 3.61 -12.91 -15.13
N GLU A 450 4.17 -11.96 -14.38
CA GLU A 450 4.14 -10.54 -14.71
C GLU A 450 4.92 -10.23 -16.00
N THR A 451 6.21 -10.62 -16.05
CA THR A 451 7.07 -10.35 -17.20
C THR A 451 6.51 -10.98 -18.46
N LEU A 452 6.00 -12.21 -18.37
CA LEU A 452 5.41 -12.89 -19.51
C LEU A 452 4.15 -12.19 -20.01
N THR A 453 3.27 -11.77 -19.10
CA THR A 453 2.04 -11.04 -19.41
C THR A 453 2.37 -9.73 -20.13
N GLU A 454 3.34 -8.96 -19.65
CA GLU A 454 3.79 -7.73 -20.29
C GLU A 454 4.36 -7.96 -21.68
N LYS A 455 5.19 -9.00 -21.87
CA LYS A 455 5.65 -9.37 -23.21
C LYS A 455 4.49 -9.75 -24.11
N PHE A 456 3.52 -10.50 -23.61
CA PHE A 456 2.36 -10.96 -24.36
C PHE A 456 1.43 -9.82 -24.78
N LYS A 457 1.29 -8.74 -23.98
CA LYS A 457 0.55 -7.52 -24.36
C LYS A 457 1.06 -6.90 -25.67
N THR A 458 2.35 -7.07 -25.98
CA THR A 458 2.98 -6.52 -27.20
C THR A 458 3.03 -7.50 -28.38
N LEU A 459 2.50 -8.72 -28.22
CA LEU A 459 2.58 -9.79 -29.22
C LEU A 459 1.19 -10.27 -29.63
N ASP A 460 1.07 -10.76 -30.87
CA ASP A 460 -0.16 -11.41 -31.36
C ASP A 460 -0.25 -12.86 -30.85
N VAL A 461 -0.52 -13.02 -29.54
CA VAL A 461 -0.58 -14.34 -28.89
C VAL A 461 -1.91 -15.00 -29.21
N LYS A 462 -1.86 -16.12 -29.93
CA LYS A 462 -3.07 -16.91 -30.26
C LYS A 462 -3.70 -17.47 -28.98
N PRO A 463 -5.04 -17.41 -28.81
CA PRO A 463 -5.73 -17.96 -27.62
C PRO A 463 -5.44 -19.44 -27.36
N GLU A 464 -5.13 -20.20 -28.41
CA GLU A 464 -4.75 -21.63 -28.32
C GLU A 464 -3.50 -21.84 -27.47
N ILE A 465 -2.56 -20.88 -27.50
CA ILE A 465 -1.33 -20.92 -26.71
C ILE A 465 -1.66 -20.69 -25.24
N ILE A 466 -2.47 -19.68 -24.93
CA ILE A 466 -2.93 -19.38 -23.56
C ILE A 466 -3.69 -20.57 -22.96
N ARG A 467 -4.44 -21.33 -23.76
CA ARG A 467 -5.15 -22.55 -23.32
C ARG A 467 -4.23 -23.67 -22.83
N LEU A 468 -2.97 -23.70 -23.24
CA LEU A 468 -1.99 -24.71 -22.80
C LEU A 468 -1.45 -24.41 -21.40
N PHE A 469 -1.49 -23.16 -20.96
CA PHE A 469 -0.87 -22.74 -19.69
C PHE A 469 -1.38 -23.52 -18.48
N PRO A 470 -2.70 -23.75 -18.28
CA PRO A 470 -3.17 -24.57 -17.16
C PRO A 470 -2.67 -26.02 -17.16
N GLU A 471 -2.31 -26.57 -18.33
CA GLU A 471 -1.76 -27.92 -18.45
C GLU A 471 -0.24 -27.93 -18.20
N ILE A 472 0.46 -26.89 -18.65
CA ILE A 472 1.93 -26.75 -18.49
C ILE A 472 2.28 -26.32 -17.07
N TYR A 473 1.54 -25.37 -16.49
CA TYR A 473 1.79 -24.78 -15.17
C TYR A 473 0.61 -24.99 -14.21
N PRO A 474 0.24 -26.25 -13.90
CA PRO A 474 -0.90 -26.52 -13.03
C PRO A 474 -0.70 -25.95 -11.60
N LYS A 475 0.55 -25.71 -11.18
CA LYS A 475 0.89 -25.17 -9.87
C LYS A 475 0.26 -23.79 -9.63
N TYR A 476 0.17 -22.93 -10.64
CA TYR A 476 -0.38 -21.57 -10.48
C TYR A 476 -1.89 -21.58 -10.28
N GLY A 477 -2.60 -22.47 -10.99
CA GLY A 477 -4.04 -22.68 -10.78
C GLY A 477 -4.39 -23.33 -9.43
N ALA A 478 -3.44 -24.00 -8.79
CA ALA A 478 -3.58 -24.63 -7.48
C ALA A 478 -3.05 -23.77 -6.31
N SER A 479 -2.44 -22.62 -6.62
CA SER A 479 -1.86 -21.73 -5.62
C SER A 479 -2.95 -21.16 -4.69
N LYS A 480 -2.55 -20.86 -3.45
CA LYS A 480 -3.36 -20.10 -2.48
C LYS A 480 -2.81 -18.69 -2.24
N ASN A 481 -1.64 -18.37 -2.82
CA ASN A 481 -1.08 -17.03 -2.75
C ASN A 481 -1.89 -16.10 -3.67
N GLY A 482 -2.49 -15.07 -3.08
CA GLY A 482 -3.33 -14.10 -3.78
C GLY A 482 -2.61 -13.35 -4.91
N GLU A 483 -1.33 -13.03 -4.75
CA GLU A 483 -0.51 -12.34 -5.76
C GLU A 483 -0.23 -13.23 -6.97
N ILE A 484 0.07 -14.51 -6.74
CA ILE A 484 0.26 -15.51 -7.80
C ILE A 484 -1.06 -15.73 -8.55
N ILE A 485 -2.17 -15.92 -7.82
CA ILE A 485 -3.50 -16.12 -8.43
C ILE A 485 -3.89 -14.90 -9.27
N SER A 486 -3.65 -13.69 -8.78
CA SER A 486 -3.95 -12.45 -9.49
C SER A 486 -3.22 -12.38 -10.83
N ARG A 487 -1.87 -12.51 -10.82
CA ARG A 487 -1.04 -12.49 -12.04
C ARG A 487 -1.35 -13.65 -12.98
N TRP A 488 -1.65 -14.83 -12.44
CA TRP A 488 -2.08 -15.98 -13.22
C TRP A 488 -3.38 -15.72 -13.98
N ASN A 489 -4.36 -15.10 -13.31
CA ASN A 489 -5.62 -14.75 -13.93
C ASN A 489 -5.46 -13.64 -14.98
N GLU A 490 -4.55 -12.69 -14.76
CA GLU A 490 -4.21 -11.66 -15.76
C GLU A 490 -3.62 -12.29 -17.03
N LEU A 491 -2.63 -13.17 -16.89
CA LEU A 491 -2.05 -13.91 -18.02
C LEU A 491 -3.11 -14.71 -18.78
N LEU A 492 -4.05 -15.31 -18.04
CA LEU A 492 -5.13 -16.10 -18.61
C LEU A 492 -6.37 -15.29 -18.95
N ILE A 493 -6.36 -13.95 -18.93
CA ILE A 493 -7.60 -13.15 -19.00
C ILE A 493 -8.46 -13.52 -20.21
N SER A 494 -7.87 -13.72 -21.39
CA SER A 494 -8.56 -14.17 -22.60
C SER A 494 -9.21 -15.55 -22.47
N TYR A 495 -8.60 -16.46 -21.70
CA TYR A 495 -9.09 -17.81 -21.42
C TYR A 495 -10.12 -17.84 -20.28
N VAL A 496 -9.85 -17.15 -19.18
CA VAL A 496 -10.75 -16.98 -18.03
C VAL A 496 -12.01 -16.27 -18.48
N PHE A 497 -11.90 -15.21 -19.27
CA PHE A 497 -13.04 -14.51 -19.86
C PHE A 497 -13.93 -15.47 -20.64
N ILE A 498 -13.37 -16.36 -21.48
CA ILE A 498 -14.18 -17.37 -22.19
C ILE A 498 -14.88 -18.33 -21.23
N LYS A 499 -14.21 -18.81 -20.18
CA LYS A 499 -14.82 -19.70 -19.18
C LYS A 499 -15.93 -19.02 -18.37
N VAL A 500 -15.65 -17.81 -17.88
CA VAL A 500 -16.59 -16.98 -17.14
C VAL A 500 -17.78 -16.62 -18.04
N LEU A 501 -17.52 -16.19 -19.27
CA LEU A 501 -18.56 -15.94 -20.28
C LEU A 501 -19.40 -17.18 -20.56
N SER A 502 -18.79 -18.35 -20.74
CA SER A 502 -19.51 -19.61 -20.99
C SER A 502 -20.33 -20.04 -19.78
N TRP A 503 -19.78 -19.87 -18.57
CA TRP A 503 -20.49 -20.15 -17.32
C TRP A 503 -21.67 -19.19 -17.18
N PHE A 504 -21.46 -17.88 -17.39
CA PHE A 504 -22.52 -16.88 -17.36
C PHE A 504 -23.58 -17.19 -18.41
N GLN A 505 -23.23 -17.54 -19.65
CA GLN A 505 -24.20 -17.96 -20.68
C GLN A 505 -25.11 -19.11 -20.23
N LEU A 506 -24.64 -19.99 -19.35
CA LEU A 506 -25.42 -21.13 -18.85
C LEU A 506 -26.09 -20.88 -17.50
N ASN A 507 -25.55 -19.96 -16.69
CA ASN A 507 -25.93 -19.78 -15.28
C ASN A 507 -26.42 -18.37 -14.94
N HIS A 508 -26.49 -17.44 -15.91
CA HIS A 508 -27.03 -16.10 -15.69
C HIS A 508 -28.52 -16.10 -15.33
N GLY A 509 -29.22 -17.23 -15.46
CA GLY A 509 -30.64 -17.35 -15.16
C GLY A 509 -31.45 -16.35 -16.00
N ASN A 510 -32.19 -15.47 -15.33
CA ASN A 510 -32.98 -14.41 -15.98
C ASN A 510 -32.25 -13.06 -16.06
N LEU A 511 -30.98 -12.99 -15.64
CA LEU A 511 -30.21 -11.75 -15.65
C LEU A 511 -29.87 -11.34 -17.09
N SER A 512 -29.99 -10.05 -17.39
CA SER A 512 -29.45 -9.48 -18.62
C SER A 512 -28.11 -8.84 -18.31
N VAL A 513 -27.03 -9.39 -18.86
CA VAL A 513 -25.66 -9.03 -18.52
C VAL A 513 -25.06 -8.27 -19.69
N LEU A 514 -24.58 -7.06 -19.43
CA LEU A 514 -23.76 -6.31 -20.39
C LEU A 514 -22.29 -6.47 -20.02
N ILE A 515 -21.52 -7.00 -20.96
CA ILE A 515 -20.08 -7.18 -20.82
C ILE A 515 -19.43 -6.23 -21.81
N HIS A 516 -18.59 -5.32 -21.37
CA HIS A 516 -17.87 -4.39 -22.25
C HIS A 516 -16.38 -4.39 -21.91
N PRO A 517 -15.50 -4.08 -22.88
CA PRO A 517 -14.10 -3.83 -22.59
C PRO A 517 -13.93 -2.50 -21.85
N GLN A 518 -12.73 -2.24 -21.35
CA GLN A 518 -12.36 -0.98 -20.70
C GLN A 518 -11.20 -0.37 -21.48
N THR A 519 -11.50 0.14 -22.67
CA THR A 519 -10.53 0.75 -23.59
C THR A 519 -10.28 2.23 -23.29
N GLY A 520 -11.00 2.81 -22.34
CA GLY A 520 -10.96 4.23 -21.99
C GLY A 520 -11.91 5.10 -22.81
N ASP A 521 -12.65 4.50 -23.74
CA ASP A 521 -13.76 5.13 -24.47
C ASP A 521 -15.07 4.51 -24.00
N ASP A 522 -15.58 5.00 -22.86
CA ASP A 522 -16.74 4.41 -22.18
C ASP A 522 -17.96 4.29 -23.09
N VAL A 523 -18.19 5.28 -23.95
CA VAL A 523 -19.31 5.26 -24.90
C VAL A 523 -19.14 4.11 -25.87
N LYS A 524 -17.96 4.00 -26.50
CA LYS A 524 -17.69 2.96 -27.48
C LYS A 524 -17.68 1.57 -26.85
N ASP A 525 -17.14 1.47 -25.63
CA ASP A 525 -17.07 0.26 -24.84
C ASP A 525 -18.47 -0.29 -24.56
N HIS A 526 -19.37 0.54 -24.04
CA HIS A 526 -20.73 0.13 -23.69
C HIS A 526 -21.66 -0.02 -24.89
N THR A 527 -21.33 0.55 -26.06
CA THR A 527 -22.18 0.50 -27.25
C THR A 527 -21.71 -0.52 -28.28
N SER A 528 -20.55 -0.27 -28.88
CA SER A 528 -20.08 -0.98 -30.07
C SER A 528 -19.15 -2.14 -29.75
N SER A 529 -18.49 -2.10 -28.59
CA SER A 529 -17.56 -3.14 -28.15
C SER A 529 -18.19 -4.10 -27.14
N ALA A 530 -19.45 -3.89 -26.75
CA ALA A 530 -20.12 -4.65 -25.72
C ALA A 530 -20.81 -5.92 -26.24
N LEU A 531 -20.80 -6.96 -25.42
CA LEU A 531 -21.56 -8.20 -25.56
C LEU A 531 -22.71 -8.21 -24.56
N TRP A 532 -23.93 -8.44 -25.07
CA TRP A 532 -25.11 -8.67 -24.25
C TRP A 532 -25.38 -10.17 -24.11
N LEU A 533 -25.57 -10.65 -22.89
CA LEU A 533 -26.16 -11.95 -22.58
C LEU A 533 -27.57 -11.74 -22.03
N GLY A 534 -28.57 -12.41 -22.62
CA GLY A 534 -29.98 -12.17 -22.29
C GLY A 534 -30.60 -11.02 -23.08
N GLU A 535 -31.58 -10.34 -22.49
CA GLU A 535 -32.33 -9.26 -23.15
C GLU A 535 -31.50 -7.97 -23.20
N LYS A 536 -31.41 -7.32 -24.37
CA LYS A 536 -30.69 -6.05 -24.49
C LYS A 536 -31.47 -4.93 -23.81
N LEU A 537 -30.91 -4.34 -22.75
CA LEU A 537 -31.51 -3.17 -22.10
C LEU A 537 -31.08 -1.87 -22.80
N PRO A 538 -31.96 -0.86 -22.89
CA PRO A 538 -31.59 0.47 -23.36
C PRO A 538 -30.52 1.09 -22.45
N LEU A 539 -29.40 1.53 -23.04
CA LEU A 539 -28.34 2.20 -22.32
C LEU A 539 -28.58 3.71 -22.22
N LEU A 540 -28.42 4.25 -21.02
CA LEU A 540 -28.46 5.69 -20.76
C LEU A 540 -27.11 6.31 -21.13
N LEU A 541 -26.84 6.46 -22.43
CA LEU A 541 -25.52 6.91 -22.91
C LEU A 541 -25.20 8.36 -22.54
N ASN A 542 -26.18 9.12 -22.08
CA ASN A 542 -26.02 10.48 -21.58
C ASN A 542 -25.34 10.56 -20.20
N VAL A 543 -25.10 9.42 -19.54
CA VAL A 543 -24.29 9.36 -18.31
C VAL A 543 -22.80 9.38 -18.60
N PHE A 544 -22.38 8.97 -19.79
CA PHE A 544 -21.02 9.16 -20.27
C PHE A 544 -20.95 10.60 -20.80
N GLY A 545 -20.03 11.41 -20.27
CA GLY A 545 -19.91 12.82 -20.67
C GLY A 545 -19.66 12.97 -22.18
N GLU A 546 -19.72 14.21 -22.68
CA GLU A 546 -19.24 14.51 -24.04
C GLU A 546 -17.79 14.02 -24.24
N PRO A 547 -17.30 13.84 -25.49
CA PRO A 547 -16.05 13.14 -25.85
C PRO A 547 -14.73 13.71 -25.29
N ASP A 548 -14.82 14.58 -24.28
CA ASP A 548 -13.74 15.30 -23.63
C ASP A 548 -13.24 14.56 -22.36
N GLY A 549 -13.67 13.31 -22.16
CA GLY A 549 -13.07 12.38 -21.18
C GLY A 549 -13.43 12.63 -19.71
N LYS A 550 -14.56 13.28 -19.41
CA LYS A 550 -15.04 13.41 -18.02
C LYS A 550 -16.36 12.67 -17.81
N ILE A 551 -16.32 11.62 -16.99
CA ILE A 551 -17.53 11.01 -16.42
C ILE A 551 -18.11 12.02 -15.41
N PRO A 552 -19.40 12.39 -15.48
CA PRO A 552 -20.05 13.16 -14.43
C PRO A 552 -20.10 12.35 -13.13
N GLU A 553 -19.82 12.98 -11.99
CA GLU A 553 -20.00 12.39 -10.66
C GLU A 553 -21.39 11.75 -10.49
N PHE A 554 -21.42 10.53 -9.95
CA PHE A 554 -22.66 9.90 -9.51
C PHE A 554 -23.32 10.74 -8.41
N GLY A 555 -24.50 11.31 -8.70
CA GLY A 555 -25.35 11.98 -7.71
C GLY A 555 -25.57 13.49 -7.89
N VAL A 556 -25.00 14.14 -8.92
CA VAL A 556 -25.24 15.59 -9.12
C VAL A 556 -26.53 15.84 -9.91
N ALA A 557 -27.56 16.35 -9.22
CA ALA A 557 -28.74 16.87 -9.89
C ALA A 557 -28.40 18.15 -10.68
N ARG A 558 -28.41 18.10 -12.02
CA ARG A 558 -28.42 19.33 -12.84
C ARG A 558 -29.68 19.43 -13.69
N GLY A 559 -30.56 20.33 -13.26
CA GLY A 559 -31.57 20.92 -14.11
C GLY A 559 -30.93 21.87 -15.11
N LYS A 560 -31.08 21.57 -16.40
CA LYS A 560 -31.51 22.48 -17.49
C LYS A 560 -31.48 21.68 -18.80
N GLY A 561 -32.59 21.74 -19.52
CA GLY A 561 -32.95 20.79 -20.57
C GLY A 561 -31.93 20.65 -21.71
N PHE A 562 -31.59 19.40 -22.02
CA PHE A 562 -31.00 19.00 -23.28
C PHE A 562 -31.91 17.98 -23.95
N HIS A 563 -32.14 18.15 -25.25
CA HIS A 563 -33.05 17.33 -26.05
C HIS A 563 -32.56 15.87 -26.09
N SER A 564 -33.39 14.97 -25.57
CA SER A 564 -33.14 13.53 -25.58
C SER A 564 -33.03 13.00 -27.00
N LYS A 565 -31.88 12.42 -27.38
CA LYS A 565 -31.85 11.36 -28.39
C LYS A 565 -31.98 10.02 -27.67
N THR A 566 -33.21 9.68 -27.29
CA THR A 566 -33.54 8.33 -26.82
C THR A 566 -33.67 7.43 -28.06
N LEU A 567 -32.78 6.45 -28.21
CA LEU A 567 -33.04 5.33 -29.12
C LEU A 567 -33.91 4.33 -28.37
N THR A 568 -35.20 4.34 -28.68
CA THR A 568 -36.19 3.42 -28.12
C THR A 568 -36.05 2.04 -28.78
N ILE A 569 -35.68 1.02 -28.00
CA ILE A 569 -36.21 -0.33 -28.18
C ILE A 569 -37.08 -0.60 -26.94
N THR A 570 -38.27 -1.15 -27.16
CA THR A 570 -39.52 -1.01 -26.40
C THR A 570 -39.64 -1.74 -25.03
N LYS A 571 -39.88 -0.94 -23.96
CA LYS A 571 -40.96 -0.97 -22.90
C LYS A 571 -41.06 -2.05 -21.76
N GLN A 572 -40.62 -1.65 -20.54
CA GLN A 572 -41.18 -1.68 -19.12
C GLN A 572 -42.09 -2.82 -18.55
N PRO A 573 -42.17 -3.08 -17.20
CA PRO A 573 -41.54 -2.41 -16.02
C PRO A 573 -40.86 -3.30 -14.91
N PHE A 574 -39.81 -2.74 -14.27
CA PHE A 574 -39.24 -2.87 -12.89
C PHE A 574 -39.15 -4.21 -12.10
N LYS A 575 -37.90 -4.65 -11.76
CA LYS A 575 -37.24 -4.54 -10.43
C LYS A 575 -35.86 -5.27 -10.36
N ASP A 576 -34.81 -4.49 -10.04
CA ASP A 576 -33.55 -4.72 -9.25
C ASP A 576 -32.68 -5.99 -9.48
N ALA A 577 -31.32 -6.03 -9.50
CA ALA A 577 -30.15 -5.12 -9.52
C ALA A 577 -28.88 -5.97 -9.86
N ILE A 578 -27.71 -5.33 -10.01
CA ILE A 578 -26.49 -5.73 -10.78
C ILE A 578 -25.41 -6.46 -9.93
N VAL A 579 -24.53 -7.26 -10.57
CA VAL A 579 -23.21 -7.70 -10.02
C VAL A 579 -22.08 -7.47 -11.04
N ASN A 580 -20.98 -6.86 -10.57
CA ASN A 580 -19.74 -6.51 -11.28
C ASN A 580 -18.62 -7.50 -10.92
N VAL A 581 -17.70 -7.80 -11.84
CA VAL A 581 -16.42 -8.48 -11.54
C VAL A 581 -15.30 -7.74 -12.28
N SER A 582 -14.62 -6.82 -11.59
CA SER A 582 -13.29 -6.32 -11.98
C SER A 582 -12.26 -6.89 -11.00
N THR A 583 -11.30 -7.63 -11.53
CA THR A 583 -10.07 -8.00 -10.82
C THR A 583 -9.00 -7.00 -11.17
N THR A 584 -9.17 -5.79 -10.65
CA THR A 584 -8.10 -4.81 -10.44
C THR A 584 -8.30 -4.33 -9.03
N ALA A 585 -7.32 -4.59 -8.17
CA ALA A 585 -7.24 -4.01 -6.84
C ALA A 585 -6.96 -2.51 -7.00
N ASN A 586 -7.98 -1.76 -7.40
CA ASN A 586 -8.13 -0.34 -7.12
C ASN A 586 -9.51 -0.22 -6.49
N VAL A 587 -9.53 -0.38 -5.17
CA VAL A 587 -10.70 -0.10 -4.35
C VAL A 587 -10.67 1.39 -4.06
N SER A 588 -11.60 2.12 -4.66
CA SER A 588 -12.11 3.39 -4.10
C SER A 588 -13.45 3.09 -3.44
#